data_AF-D6PB51-F1
#
_entry.id   AF-D6PB51-F1
#
_cell.length_a   1.000
_cell.length_b   1.000
_cell.length_c   1.000
_cell.angle_alpha   90.00
_cell.angle_beta   90.00
_cell.angle_gamma   90.00
#
_symmetry.space_group_name_H-M   'P 1'
#
loop_
_entity.id
_entity.type
_entity.pdbx_description
1 polymer ?
#
loop_
_entity_poly.entity_id
_entity_poly.type
_entity_poly.pdbx_seq_one_letter_code
_entity_poly.pdbx_strand_id
1 'polypeptide(L)'
;MYFVVEPFGFGDQEPEFQFDMTLNGTTVTSDTILVNGSLVSGSENGDVYVEVAFFEENFSATAIAKYNLQMESLWARSDSLSDGDAFSLTLSVEEMYTNMSNNQYVYIKTYELASPDEMWVNIHWFEFTLTACQGLVAPEAAIEAGGEFILDENGFCQWDGAWTYDPVMDAWEEPEPQYEATFSLDIPVEAEVMEDDFFYTNGTILSSTQEETYIEVAFNNSSFEASAVEKYDLRLIHLWNRSDGLPVQSPLSLGLSVESLRGNITMSYTVYVQAYVYDAQDQRS
;
A
#
# COMPACT_ATOMS: atom_id res chain seq x y z
N MET A 1 23.30 65.82 36.25
CA MET A 1 23.38 64.61 35.39
C MET A 1 22.12 63.83 35.68
N TYR A 2 21.24 63.67 34.69
CA TYR A 2 20.10 62.75 34.78
C TYR A 2 20.43 61.57 33.85
N PHE A 3 20.16 60.36 34.30
CA PHE A 3 20.19 59.17 33.46
C PHE A 3 18.73 58.81 33.18
N VAL A 4 18.42 58.60 31.91
CA VAL A 4 17.16 58.00 31.49
C VAL A 4 17.34 56.51 31.70
N VAL A 5 16.46 55.90 32.50
CA VAL A 5 16.35 54.45 32.59
C VAL A 5 15.33 54.07 31.55
N GLU A 6 15.80 53.51 30.43
CA GLU A 6 14.93 52.93 29.43
C GLU A 6 14.44 51.56 29.92
N PRO A 7 13.24 51.13 29.51
CA PRO A 7 12.76 49.77 29.77
C PRO A 7 13.73 48.71 29.24
N PHE A 8 13.68 47.52 29.84
CA PHE A 8 14.35 46.34 29.29
C PHE A 8 13.79 46.05 27.87
N GLY A 9 14.67 45.80 26.90
CA GLY A 9 14.29 45.61 25.49
C GLY A 9 14.12 46.91 24.67
N PHE A 10 14.44 48.08 25.23
CA PHE A 10 14.22 49.35 24.54
C PHE A 10 15.21 49.56 23.39
N GLY A 11 14.70 49.51 22.16
CA GLY A 11 15.48 49.66 20.93
C GLY A 11 15.85 48.34 20.27
N ASP A 12 15.55 47.21 20.91
CA ASP A 12 15.79 45.87 20.35
C ASP A 12 14.75 45.56 19.26
N GLN A 13 15.20 44.81 18.25
CA GLN A 13 14.39 44.41 17.10
C GLN A 13 13.88 42.99 17.30
N GLU A 14 12.61 42.74 16.94
CA GLU A 14 12.06 41.38 16.91
C GLU A 14 12.89 40.47 15.98
N PRO A 15 13.31 39.27 16.45
CA PRO A 15 14.03 38.30 15.64
C PRO A 15 13.26 37.90 14.37
N GLU A 16 13.91 38.02 13.20
CA GLU A 16 13.36 37.63 11.92
C GLU A 16 13.97 36.30 11.45
N PHE A 17 13.14 35.30 11.18
CA PHE A 17 13.58 33.96 10.78
C PHE A 17 13.25 33.63 9.33
N GLN A 18 14.10 32.81 8.72
CA GLN A 18 13.82 32.10 7.49
C GLN A 18 13.84 30.59 7.76
N PHE A 19 12.72 29.91 7.50
CA PHE A 19 12.59 28.46 7.67
C PHE A 19 12.68 27.73 6.34
N ASP A 20 13.29 26.55 6.35
CA ASP A 20 13.18 25.59 5.26
C ASP A 20 11.81 24.89 5.33
N MET A 21 10.92 25.25 4.40
CA MET A 21 9.55 24.74 4.33
C MET A 21 9.40 23.62 3.29
N THR A 22 10.50 23.02 2.82
CA THR A 22 10.46 21.99 1.75
C THR A 22 9.66 20.74 2.14
N LEU A 23 9.56 20.42 3.43
CA LEU A 23 8.76 19.30 3.93
C LEU A 23 7.26 19.59 4.01
N ASN A 24 6.84 20.86 3.93
CA ASN A 24 5.45 21.22 4.14
C ASN A 24 4.53 20.65 3.04
N GLY A 25 3.52 19.88 3.44
CA GLY A 25 2.58 19.20 2.55
C GLY A 25 3.16 18.01 1.79
N THR A 26 4.32 17.48 2.21
CA THR A 26 4.95 16.30 1.60
C THR A 26 4.56 15.02 2.31
N THR A 27 4.84 13.88 1.68
CA THR A 27 4.77 12.54 2.30
C THR A 27 6.15 12.10 2.75
N VAL A 28 6.26 11.62 3.98
CA VAL A 28 7.51 11.17 4.58
C VAL A 28 7.45 9.67 4.86
N THR A 29 8.54 8.99 4.49
CA THR A 29 8.78 7.57 4.76
C THR A 29 10.04 7.34 5.60
N SER A 30 10.80 8.40 5.92
CA SER A 30 11.97 8.33 6.80
C SER A 30 11.58 8.39 8.27
N ASP A 31 12.43 7.83 9.13
CA ASP A 31 12.23 7.83 10.58
C ASP A 31 12.60 9.14 11.27
N THR A 32 13.21 10.07 10.52
CA THR A 32 13.65 11.35 11.05
C THR A 32 13.17 12.51 10.21
N ILE A 33 12.94 13.63 10.89
CA ILE A 33 12.58 14.92 10.32
C ILE A 33 13.67 15.93 10.68
N LEU A 34 14.19 16.63 9.68
CA LEU A 34 15.11 17.75 9.88
C LEU A 34 14.36 19.06 9.75
N VAL A 35 14.45 19.90 10.78
CA VAL A 35 13.95 21.27 10.78
C VAL A 35 15.15 22.20 10.64
N ASN A 36 15.24 22.85 9.48
CA ASN A 36 16.33 23.76 9.17
C ASN A 36 15.82 25.20 9.04
N GLY A 37 16.70 26.15 9.32
CA GLY A 37 16.43 27.55 9.10
C GLY A 37 17.62 28.42 9.47
N SER A 38 17.41 29.72 9.43
CA SER A 38 18.41 30.71 9.84
C SER A 38 17.75 31.92 10.49
N LEU A 39 18.46 32.52 11.42
CA LEU A 39 18.14 33.84 11.96
C LEU A 39 18.65 34.89 10.98
N VAL A 40 17.76 35.71 10.42
CA VAL A 40 18.09 36.75 9.43
C VAL A 40 18.57 38.02 10.13
N SER A 41 17.86 38.46 11.17
CA SER A 41 18.20 39.64 11.96
C SER A 41 17.52 39.63 13.34
N GLY A 42 17.92 40.52 14.24
CA GLY A 42 17.28 40.74 15.54
C GLY A 42 17.98 40.09 16.74
N SER A 43 19.18 39.55 16.56
CA SER A 43 20.08 39.19 17.67
C SER A 43 21.54 39.49 17.34
N GLU A 44 22.02 40.61 17.85
CA GLU A 44 23.42 41.00 17.73
C GLU A 44 24.33 40.25 18.71
N ASN A 45 23.75 39.71 19.80
CA ASN A 45 24.50 39.22 20.97
C ASN A 45 24.34 37.71 21.25
N GLY A 46 23.56 36.97 20.46
CA GLY A 46 23.43 35.52 20.65
C GLY A 46 22.52 35.17 21.83
N ASP A 47 21.28 35.64 21.78
CA ASP A 47 20.26 35.46 22.80
C ASP A 47 18.92 34.96 22.24
N VAL A 48 18.91 34.57 20.96
CA VAL A 48 17.75 33.99 20.30
C VAL A 48 17.85 32.47 20.24
N TYR A 49 16.73 31.79 20.44
CA TYR A 49 16.64 30.34 20.45
C TYR A 49 15.47 29.84 19.61
N VAL A 50 15.63 28.63 19.10
CA VAL A 50 14.58 27.87 18.41
C VAL A 50 14.36 26.56 19.16
N GLU A 51 13.11 26.24 19.44
CA GLU A 51 12.67 24.93 19.92
C GLU A 51 11.74 24.29 18.88
N VAL A 52 11.85 22.98 18.68
CA VAL A 52 10.97 22.22 17.79
C VAL A 52 10.40 21.02 18.51
N ALA A 53 9.14 20.70 18.24
CA ALA A 53 8.42 19.54 18.78
C ALA A 53 7.20 19.19 17.92
N PHE A 54 6.72 17.95 18.06
CA PHE A 54 5.47 17.52 17.40
C PHE A 54 4.20 18.04 18.08
N PHE A 55 4.29 18.49 19.33
CA PHE A 55 3.18 19.01 20.13
C PHE A 55 3.56 20.33 20.80
N GLU A 56 2.69 21.34 20.68
CA GLU A 56 2.96 22.69 21.20
C GLU A 56 3.10 22.70 22.74
N GLU A 57 2.34 21.86 23.45
CA GLU A 57 2.43 21.76 24.92
C GLU A 57 3.84 21.39 25.43
N ASN A 58 4.65 20.72 24.61
CA ASN A 58 6.00 20.31 24.97
C ASN A 58 6.92 21.53 25.23
N PHE A 59 6.62 22.69 24.66
CA PHE A 59 7.38 23.91 24.93
C PHE A 59 7.20 24.44 26.36
N SER A 60 6.10 24.10 27.01
CA SER A 60 5.80 24.47 28.41
C SER A 60 6.15 23.36 29.41
N ALA A 61 6.71 22.24 28.93
CA ALA A 61 7.07 21.12 29.77
C ALA A 61 8.19 21.48 30.77
N THR A 62 8.21 20.80 31.92
CA THR A 62 9.28 20.98 32.91
C THR A 62 10.65 20.61 32.34
N ALA A 63 11.73 21.12 32.93
CA ALA A 63 13.09 20.81 32.47
C ALA A 63 13.38 19.30 32.42
N ILE A 64 12.85 18.52 33.37
CA ILE A 64 12.99 17.06 33.39
C ILE A 64 12.21 16.42 32.23
N ALA A 65 10.99 16.90 31.96
CA ALA A 65 10.19 16.40 30.84
C ALA A 65 10.82 16.75 29.49
N LYS A 66 11.33 17.98 29.31
CA LYS A 66 12.09 18.38 28.11
C LYS A 66 13.34 17.53 27.91
N TYR A 67 14.06 17.19 28.99
CA TYR A 67 15.20 16.29 28.91
C TYR A 67 14.81 14.90 28.39
N ASN A 68 13.71 14.32 28.89
CA ASN A 68 13.22 13.03 28.39
C ASN A 68 12.79 13.11 26.91
N LEU A 69 12.02 14.14 26.55
CA LEU A 69 11.61 14.38 25.16
C LEU A 69 12.83 14.56 24.23
N GLN A 70 13.91 15.18 24.71
CA GLN A 70 15.15 15.30 23.95
C GLN A 70 15.84 13.94 23.76
N MET A 71 15.83 13.08 24.77
CA MET A 71 16.38 11.71 24.67
C MET A 71 15.57 10.84 23.70
N GLU A 72 14.26 11.07 23.62
CA GLU A 72 13.34 10.43 22.68
C GLU A 72 13.33 11.10 21.30
N SER A 73 14.08 12.19 21.10
CA SER A 73 14.07 13.00 19.87
C SER A 73 12.68 13.52 19.49
N LEU A 74 11.81 13.77 20.46
CA LEU A 74 10.47 14.36 20.29
C LEU A 74 10.46 15.88 20.54
N TRP A 75 11.57 16.42 21.06
CA TRP A 75 11.82 17.85 21.21
C TRP A 75 13.32 18.14 21.01
N ALA A 76 13.63 19.26 20.37
CA ALA A 76 15.01 19.72 20.21
C ALA A 76 15.08 21.24 20.34
N ARG A 77 16.24 21.76 20.75
CA ARG A 77 16.52 23.19 20.89
C ARG A 77 17.85 23.53 20.24
N SER A 78 17.92 24.68 19.59
CA SER A 78 19.17 25.24 19.08
C SER A 78 20.08 25.73 20.19
N ASP A 79 21.37 25.88 19.88
CA ASP A 79 22.22 26.79 20.64
C ASP A 79 21.72 28.25 20.46
N SER A 80 22.31 29.18 21.21
CA SER A 80 22.05 30.62 21.05
C SER A 80 22.46 31.08 19.65
N LEU A 81 21.57 31.77 18.95
CA LEU A 81 21.75 32.23 17.58
C LEU A 81 22.00 33.74 17.54
N SER A 82 22.93 34.17 16.68
CA SER A 82 23.14 35.55 16.27
C SER A 82 22.70 35.77 14.81
N ASP A 83 22.66 37.02 14.38
CA ASP A 83 22.32 37.40 13.00
C ASP A 83 23.16 36.63 11.96
N GLY A 84 22.46 35.96 11.05
CA GLY A 84 23.05 35.14 9.99
C GLY A 84 23.34 33.70 10.37
N ASP A 85 23.16 33.30 11.64
CA ASP A 85 23.36 31.91 12.06
C ASP A 85 22.26 30.99 11.51
N ALA A 86 22.68 29.77 11.14
CA ALA A 86 21.79 28.70 10.74
C ALA A 86 21.61 27.68 11.88
N PHE A 87 20.45 27.03 11.91
CA PHE A 87 20.18 25.92 12.80
C PHE A 87 19.69 24.70 12.03
N SER A 88 19.91 23.52 12.62
CA SER A 88 19.40 22.25 12.14
C SER A 88 19.04 21.39 13.34
N LEU A 89 17.75 21.07 13.47
CA LEU A 89 17.21 20.31 14.59
C LEU A 89 16.55 19.04 14.07
N THR A 90 16.85 17.90 14.71
CA THR A 90 16.35 16.59 14.29
C THR A 90 15.28 16.09 15.26
N LEU A 91 14.19 15.56 14.72
CA LEU A 91 13.15 14.87 15.47
C LEU A 91 12.94 13.45 14.91
N SER A 92 12.50 12.51 15.74
CA SER A 92 12.18 11.13 15.34
C SER A 92 10.67 10.94 15.16
N VAL A 93 10.26 10.36 14.03
CA VAL A 93 8.88 9.92 13.74
C VAL A 93 8.75 8.40 13.72
N GLU A 94 9.80 7.66 14.08
CA GLU A 94 9.84 6.19 14.06
C GLU A 94 8.63 5.57 14.78
N GLU A 95 8.35 6.04 16.00
CA GLU A 95 7.22 5.57 16.82
C GLU A 95 5.87 6.22 16.46
N MET A 96 5.82 7.06 15.42
CA MET A 96 4.61 7.78 14.99
C MET A 96 3.92 7.16 13.77
N TYR A 97 4.57 6.20 13.09
CA TYR A 97 3.94 5.47 12.00
C TYR A 97 2.80 4.59 12.51
N THR A 98 1.75 4.45 11.68
CA THR A 98 0.62 3.57 11.98
C THR A 98 0.23 2.74 10.76
N ASN A 99 -0.76 1.86 10.91
CA ASN A 99 -1.37 1.13 9.80
C ASN A 99 -2.23 2.01 8.88
N MET A 100 -2.42 3.29 9.20
CA MET A 100 -3.08 4.27 8.34
C MET A 100 -2.18 5.49 8.12
N SER A 101 -2.36 6.16 6.98
CA SER A 101 -1.71 7.44 6.73
C SER A 101 -2.30 8.53 7.63
N ASN A 102 -1.44 9.32 8.26
CA ASN A 102 -1.86 10.40 9.15
C ASN A 102 -1.04 11.68 8.88
N ASN A 103 -1.67 12.83 9.08
CA ASN A 103 -0.95 14.10 9.04
C ASN A 103 -0.29 14.35 10.40
N GLN A 104 0.97 14.76 10.34
CA GLN A 104 1.76 15.14 11.50
C GLN A 104 2.22 16.60 11.36
N TYR A 105 2.21 17.31 12.47
CA TYR A 105 2.68 18.69 12.57
C TYR A 105 4.04 18.73 13.23
N VAL A 106 4.88 19.67 12.79
CA VAL A 106 6.04 20.12 13.55
C VAL A 106 5.83 21.57 13.90
N TYR A 107 5.87 21.85 15.20
CA TYR A 107 5.82 23.20 15.74
C TYR A 107 7.23 23.71 15.97
N ILE A 108 7.42 24.99 15.72
CA ILE A 108 8.69 25.71 15.85
C ILE A 108 8.42 26.92 16.74
N LYS A 109 8.92 26.91 17.97
CA LYS A 109 8.88 28.06 18.88
C LYS A 109 10.17 28.85 18.73
N THR A 110 10.06 30.13 18.46
CA THR A 110 11.20 31.07 18.48
C THR A 110 11.02 32.06 19.62
N TYR A 111 12.10 32.43 20.28
CA TYR A 111 12.07 33.40 21.36
C TYR A 111 13.46 34.00 21.59
N GLU A 112 13.47 35.18 22.19
CA GLU A 112 14.67 35.83 22.70
C GLU A 112 14.72 35.69 24.22
N LEU A 113 15.95 35.64 24.76
CA LEU A 113 16.26 35.47 26.18
C LEU A 113 15.83 34.12 26.75
N ALA A 114 16.09 33.91 28.04
CA ALA A 114 15.71 32.69 28.75
C ALA A 114 14.60 32.96 29.75
N SER A 115 13.77 31.94 30.01
CA SER A 115 12.77 31.96 31.07
C SER A 115 13.36 32.44 32.40
N PRO A 116 12.68 33.36 33.13
CA PRO A 116 11.30 33.83 32.92
C PRO A 116 11.15 35.04 31.99
N ASP A 117 12.25 35.60 31.47
CA ASP A 117 12.26 36.87 30.74
C ASP A 117 12.16 36.67 29.21
N GLU A 118 11.54 35.57 28.77
CA GLU A 118 11.35 35.29 27.33
C GLU A 118 10.57 36.43 26.66
N MET A 119 11.09 36.90 25.53
CA MET A 119 10.47 37.92 24.69
C MET A 119 10.27 37.39 23.27
N TRP A 120 9.40 38.07 22.51
CA TRP A 120 9.14 37.77 21.10
C TRP A 120 8.83 36.30 20.82
N VAL A 121 8.05 35.69 21.73
CA VAL A 121 7.66 34.28 21.63
C VAL A 121 6.68 34.11 20.48
N ASN A 122 7.14 33.47 19.41
CA ASN A 122 6.35 33.15 18.24
C ASN A 122 6.32 31.64 18.02
N ILE A 123 5.21 31.13 17.48
CA ILE A 123 5.02 29.72 17.16
C ILE A 123 4.66 29.61 15.68
N HIS A 124 5.48 28.88 14.95
CA HIS A 124 5.28 28.53 13.55
C HIS A 124 5.02 27.02 13.46
N TRP A 125 4.51 26.58 12.32
CA TRP A 125 4.31 25.16 12.07
C TRP A 125 4.35 24.85 10.57
N PHE A 126 4.64 23.60 10.26
CA PHE A 126 4.35 22.98 8.97
C PHE A 126 3.79 21.57 9.20
N GLU A 127 3.13 21.02 8.20
CA GLU A 127 2.57 19.68 8.25
C GLU A 127 3.18 18.78 7.18
N PHE A 128 3.20 17.48 7.43
CA PHE A 128 3.54 16.45 6.44
C PHE A 128 2.69 15.20 6.72
N THR A 129 2.63 14.30 5.75
CA THR A 129 1.90 13.04 5.88
C THR A 129 2.86 11.91 6.16
N LEU A 130 2.68 11.24 7.29
CA LEU A 130 3.27 9.93 7.55
C LEU A 130 2.43 8.90 6.81
N THR A 131 3.02 8.24 5.81
CA THR A 131 2.33 7.17 5.07
C THR A 131 2.18 5.93 5.94
N ALA A 132 1.05 5.23 5.81
CA ALA A 132 0.88 3.92 6.43
C ALA A 132 2.10 3.03 6.16
N CYS A 133 2.62 2.38 7.20
CA CYS A 133 3.74 1.45 7.08
C CYS A 133 4.92 1.96 6.26
N GLN A 134 5.34 3.20 6.52
CA GLN A 134 6.47 3.86 5.85
C GLN A 134 6.35 3.84 4.31
N GLY A 135 5.13 3.77 3.78
CA GLY A 135 4.86 3.91 2.35
C GLY A 135 4.94 2.60 1.57
N LEU A 136 5.00 1.44 2.24
CA LEU A 136 4.86 0.15 1.57
C LEU A 136 3.43 0.01 1.01
N VAL A 137 3.32 -0.19 -0.30
CA VAL A 137 2.03 -0.32 -1.00
C VAL A 137 1.84 -1.76 -1.45
N ALA A 138 0.76 -2.39 -0.98
CA ALA A 138 0.37 -3.74 -1.39
C ALA A 138 -0.34 -3.71 -2.77
N PRO A 139 -0.17 -4.75 -3.61
CA PRO A 139 -0.92 -4.90 -4.85
C PRO A 139 -2.43 -4.97 -4.57
N GLU A 140 -3.24 -4.46 -5.50
CA GLU A 140 -4.70 -4.51 -5.39
C GLU A 140 -5.21 -5.95 -5.21
N ALA A 141 -4.65 -6.91 -5.97
CA ALA A 141 -4.98 -8.32 -5.84
C ALA A 141 -4.67 -8.91 -4.46
N ALA A 142 -3.64 -8.41 -3.76
CA ALA A 142 -3.30 -8.84 -2.41
C ALA A 142 -4.33 -8.34 -1.40
N ILE A 143 -4.83 -7.12 -1.59
CA ILE A 143 -5.89 -6.52 -0.78
C ILE A 143 -7.23 -7.21 -1.06
N GLU A 144 -7.56 -7.49 -2.33
CA GLU A 144 -8.76 -8.23 -2.72
C GLU A 144 -8.77 -9.66 -2.19
N ALA A 145 -7.59 -10.28 -2.06
CA ALA A 145 -7.40 -11.58 -1.40
C ALA A 145 -7.55 -11.51 0.14
N GLY A 146 -7.94 -10.35 0.69
CA GLY A 146 -8.19 -10.13 2.11
C GLY A 146 -6.96 -9.72 2.91
N GLY A 147 -5.88 -9.32 2.25
CA GLY A 147 -4.66 -8.88 2.92
C GLY A 147 -4.72 -7.45 3.43
N GLU A 148 -4.14 -7.21 4.61
CA GLU A 148 -4.05 -5.89 5.22
C GLU A 148 -2.74 -5.66 5.98
N PHE A 149 -2.40 -4.38 6.18
CA PHE A 149 -1.31 -4.00 7.08
C PHE A 149 -1.79 -3.91 8.52
N ILE A 150 -1.04 -4.54 9.42
CA ILE A 150 -1.27 -4.50 10.86
C ILE A 150 -0.01 -3.99 11.57
N LEU A 151 -0.17 -3.48 12.80
CA LEU A 151 0.96 -3.21 13.69
C LEU A 151 1.11 -4.38 14.66
N ASP A 152 2.33 -4.85 14.86
CA ASP A 152 2.62 -5.85 15.90
C ASP A 152 2.69 -5.23 17.31
N GLU A 153 2.97 -6.06 18.31
CA GLU A 153 3.07 -5.63 19.72
C GLU A 153 4.16 -4.57 19.98
N ASN A 154 5.11 -4.41 19.06
CA ASN A 154 6.19 -3.44 19.14
C ASN A 154 5.96 -2.22 18.23
N GLY A 155 4.82 -2.13 17.55
CA GLY A 155 4.49 -1.02 16.66
C GLY A 155 5.12 -1.13 15.27
N PHE A 156 5.72 -2.27 14.91
CA PHE A 156 6.23 -2.46 13.56
C PHE A 156 5.12 -2.91 12.61
N CYS A 157 5.18 -2.44 11.37
CA CYS A 157 4.27 -2.87 10.34
C CYS A 157 4.52 -4.31 9.92
N GLN A 158 3.46 -5.09 9.96
CA GLN A 158 3.38 -6.44 9.45
C GLN A 158 2.30 -6.52 8.38
N TRP A 159 2.46 -7.45 7.47
CA TRP A 159 1.42 -7.81 6.52
C TRP A 159 0.67 -9.05 7.02
N ASP A 160 -0.64 -8.97 7.09
CA ASP A 160 -1.54 -10.10 7.36
C ASP A 160 -2.30 -10.43 6.08
N GLY A 161 -1.94 -11.52 5.42
CA GLY A 161 -2.54 -11.92 4.15
C GLY A 161 -1.84 -13.12 3.53
N ALA A 162 -2.42 -13.65 2.44
CA ALA A 162 -1.87 -14.80 1.72
C ALA A 162 -0.63 -14.45 0.87
N TRP A 163 -0.56 -13.21 0.38
CA TRP A 163 0.60 -12.69 -0.32
C TRP A 163 1.75 -12.43 0.66
N THR A 164 2.98 -12.49 0.19
CA THR A 164 4.16 -12.17 1.00
C THR A 164 5.00 -11.08 0.34
N TYR A 165 5.71 -10.29 1.15
CA TYR A 165 6.59 -9.22 0.66
C TYR A 165 8.05 -9.59 0.92
N ASP A 166 8.87 -9.58 -0.13
CA ASP A 166 10.32 -9.75 -0.04
C ASP A 166 11.01 -8.37 0.05
N PRO A 167 11.53 -7.98 1.23
CA PRO A 167 12.20 -6.70 1.42
C PRO A 167 13.57 -6.61 0.75
N VAL A 168 14.17 -7.73 0.34
CA VAL A 168 15.46 -7.75 -0.38
C VAL A 168 15.26 -7.43 -1.85
N MET A 169 14.16 -7.93 -2.42
CA MET A 169 13.82 -7.72 -3.83
C MET A 169 12.87 -6.53 -4.06
N ASP A 170 12.31 -5.94 -3.00
CA ASP A 170 11.30 -4.89 -3.06
C ASP A 170 10.09 -5.33 -3.92
N ALA A 171 9.64 -6.58 -3.67
CA ALA A 171 8.67 -7.26 -4.51
C ALA A 171 7.64 -8.05 -3.69
N TRP A 172 6.42 -8.12 -4.22
CA TRP A 172 5.34 -8.94 -3.68
C TRP A 172 5.27 -10.29 -4.40
N GLU A 173 5.11 -11.35 -3.64
CA GLU A 173 4.93 -12.71 -4.12
C GLU A 173 3.48 -13.15 -3.89
N GLU A 174 2.83 -13.55 -4.98
CA GLU A 174 1.50 -14.17 -4.96
C GLU A 174 1.59 -15.57 -4.33
N PRO A 175 0.60 -15.99 -3.52
CA PRO A 175 0.56 -17.36 -3.03
C PRO A 175 0.51 -18.35 -4.20
N GLU A 176 1.16 -19.51 -4.05
CA GLU A 176 0.97 -20.59 -5.03
C GLU A 176 -0.51 -20.97 -5.12
N PRO A 177 -1.04 -21.25 -6.34
CA PRO A 177 -2.43 -21.65 -6.49
C PRO A 177 -2.70 -22.88 -5.61
N GLN A 178 -3.69 -22.78 -4.73
CA GLN A 178 -4.06 -23.91 -3.87
C GLN A 178 -4.48 -25.14 -4.69
N TYR A 179 -4.95 -24.91 -5.93
CA TYR A 179 -5.36 -25.95 -6.84
C TYR A 179 -4.75 -25.77 -8.23
N GLU A 180 -4.13 -26.84 -8.73
CA GLU A 180 -3.62 -26.88 -10.09
C GLU A 180 -3.99 -28.21 -10.73
N ALA A 181 -4.41 -28.14 -11.99
CA ALA A 181 -4.54 -29.32 -12.85
C ALA A 181 -3.95 -29.02 -14.23
N THR A 182 -3.18 -29.96 -14.75
CA THR A 182 -2.66 -29.88 -16.13
C THR A 182 -3.30 -30.96 -16.98
N PHE A 183 -3.53 -30.67 -18.25
CA PHE A 183 -4.17 -31.60 -19.18
C PHE A 183 -3.55 -31.49 -20.57
N SER A 184 -3.59 -32.60 -21.30
CA SER A 184 -3.27 -32.66 -22.74
C SER A 184 -4.57 -32.69 -23.52
N LEU A 185 -4.66 -31.91 -24.59
CA LEU A 185 -5.78 -31.94 -25.53
C LEU A 185 -5.31 -32.50 -26.87
N ASP A 186 -6.07 -33.45 -27.39
CA ASP A 186 -5.90 -34.02 -28.72
C ASP A 186 -6.78 -33.24 -29.71
N ILE A 187 -6.46 -31.97 -29.95
CA ILE A 187 -7.18 -31.08 -30.87
C ILE A 187 -6.26 -30.70 -32.05
N PRO A 188 -6.77 -30.64 -33.30
CA PRO A 188 -5.99 -30.16 -34.42
C PRO A 188 -5.46 -28.73 -34.20
N VAL A 189 -4.18 -28.53 -34.52
CA VAL A 189 -3.47 -27.25 -34.34
C VAL A 189 -3.90 -26.21 -35.39
N GLU A 190 -4.45 -26.66 -36.51
CA GLU A 190 -4.96 -25.82 -37.59
C GLU A 190 -6.48 -25.88 -37.67
N ALA A 191 -7.10 -24.81 -38.17
CA ALA A 191 -8.55 -24.77 -38.36
C ALA A 191 -8.96 -25.78 -39.44
N GLU A 192 -9.78 -26.75 -39.05
CA GLU A 192 -10.33 -27.76 -39.97
C GLU A 192 -11.78 -27.43 -40.35
N VAL A 193 -12.14 -27.73 -41.60
CA VAL A 193 -13.52 -27.63 -42.05
C VAL A 193 -14.30 -28.79 -41.45
N MET A 194 -15.22 -28.48 -40.54
CA MET A 194 -16.07 -29.49 -39.93
C MET A 194 -17.19 -29.92 -40.86
N GLU A 195 -17.17 -31.21 -41.25
CA GLU A 195 -18.25 -31.85 -42.00
C GLU A 195 -19.26 -32.56 -41.08
N ASP A 196 -18.83 -32.92 -39.87
CA ASP A 196 -19.66 -33.57 -38.86
C ASP A 196 -20.51 -32.57 -38.06
N ASP A 197 -21.63 -33.05 -37.53
CA ASP A 197 -22.56 -32.24 -36.71
C ASP A 197 -22.05 -32.06 -35.27
N PHE A 198 -21.05 -32.84 -34.86
CA PHE A 198 -20.44 -32.77 -33.52
C PHE A 198 -18.93 -32.58 -33.60
N PHE A 199 -18.42 -31.70 -32.75
CA PHE A 199 -17.01 -31.55 -32.44
C PHE A 199 -16.70 -32.26 -31.12
N TYR A 200 -15.65 -33.07 -31.07
CA TYR A 200 -15.22 -33.73 -29.83
C TYR A 200 -13.88 -33.17 -29.36
N THR A 201 -13.88 -32.65 -28.14
CA THR A 201 -12.65 -32.33 -27.40
C THR A 201 -12.20 -33.58 -26.66
N ASN A 202 -11.09 -34.16 -27.11
CA ASN A 202 -10.47 -35.32 -26.47
C ASN A 202 -9.20 -34.91 -25.75
N GLY A 203 -8.82 -35.64 -24.71
CA GLY A 203 -7.64 -35.31 -23.94
C GLY A 203 -7.39 -36.23 -22.75
N THR A 204 -6.44 -35.87 -21.90
CA THR A 204 -6.09 -36.61 -20.67
C THR A 204 -5.61 -35.66 -19.59
N ILE A 205 -6.03 -35.89 -18.34
CA ILE A 205 -5.51 -35.14 -17.17
C ILE A 205 -4.10 -35.64 -16.86
N LEU A 206 -3.11 -34.76 -16.84
CA LEU A 206 -1.70 -35.10 -16.64
C LEU A 206 -1.30 -35.00 -15.16
N SER A 207 -1.75 -33.96 -14.46
CA SER A 207 -1.58 -33.78 -13.03
C SER A 207 -2.79 -33.05 -12.44
N SER A 208 -3.05 -33.26 -11.16
CA SER A 208 -4.02 -32.52 -10.36
C SER A 208 -3.59 -32.54 -8.90
N THR A 209 -3.83 -31.45 -8.17
CA THR A 209 -3.67 -31.43 -6.71
C THR A 209 -4.85 -32.09 -5.98
N GLN A 210 -5.94 -32.39 -6.69
CA GLN A 210 -7.15 -33.05 -6.18
C GLN A 210 -7.34 -34.45 -6.78
N GLU A 211 -8.09 -35.30 -6.08
CA GLU A 211 -8.40 -36.65 -6.56
C GLU A 211 -9.23 -36.64 -7.85
N GLU A 212 -10.12 -35.65 -8.01
CA GLU A 212 -10.96 -35.49 -9.19
C GLU A 212 -10.85 -34.07 -9.77
N THR A 213 -10.71 -34.00 -11.10
CA THR A 213 -10.76 -32.76 -11.88
C THR A 213 -11.95 -32.80 -12.83
N TYR A 214 -12.63 -31.67 -12.99
CA TYR A 214 -13.78 -31.53 -13.88
C TYR A 214 -13.39 -30.65 -15.06
N ILE A 215 -13.83 -31.04 -16.26
CA ILE A 215 -13.55 -30.31 -17.50
C ILE A 215 -14.87 -29.82 -18.10
N GLU A 216 -14.91 -28.53 -18.46
CA GLU A 216 -15.99 -27.91 -19.23
C GLU A 216 -15.48 -27.51 -20.62
N VAL A 217 -16.36 -27.63 -21.61
CA VAL A 217 -16.11 -27.15 -22.98
C VAL A 217 -17.31 -26.36 -23.49
N ALA A 218 -17.04 -25.28 -24.22
CA ALA A 218 -18.08 -24.43 -24.82
C ALA A 218 -17.56 -23.62 -26.01
N PHE A 219 -18.49 -23.11 -26.85
CA PHE A 219 -18.13 -22.15 -27.91
C PHE A 219 -18.02 -20.70 -27.43
N ASN A 220 -18.44 -20.42 -26.18
CA ASN A 220 -18.37 -19.10 -25.59
C ASN A 220 -17.81 -19.18 -24.17
N ASN A 221 -16.78 -18.40 -23.88
CA ASN A 221 -16.13 -18.36 -22.57
C ASN A 221 -17.10 -17.96 -21.43
N SER A 222 -18.07 -17.08 -21.72
CA SER A 222 -19.04 -16.66 -20.70
C SER A 222 -19.97 -17.79 -20.24
N SER A 223 -20.07 -18.89 -21.01
CA SER A 223 -20.88 -20.05 -20.63
C SER A 223 -20.39 -20.74 -19.36
N PHE A 224 -19.11 -20.56 -19.02
CA PHE A 224 -18.55 -21.15 -17.80
C PHE A 224 -19.02 -20.47 -16.52
N GLU A 225 -19.42 -19.20 -16.59
CA GLU A 225 -19.93 -18.42 -15.46
C GLU A 225 -21.47 -18.31 -15.49
N ALA A 226 -22.13 -19.01 -16.42
CA ALA A 226 -23.58 -19.01 -16.54
C ALA A 226 -24.25 -19.70 -15.34
N SER A 227 -25.48 -19.28 -15.04
CA SER A 227 -26.26 -19.88 -13.95
C SER A 227 -26.54 -21.36 -14.21
N ALA A 228 -26.88 -22.12 -13.16
CA ALA A 228 -27.19 -23.54 -13.28
C ALA A 228 -28.32 -23.83 -14.29
N VAL A 229 -29.31 -22.95 -14.38
CA VAL A 229 -30.43 -23.06 -15.33
C VAL A 229 -29.94 -22.83 -16.76
N GLU A 230 -29.13 -21.81 -16.98
CA GLU A 230 -28.57 -21.52 -18.31
C GLU A 230 -27.60 -22.61 -18.77
N LYS A 231 -26.72 -23.12 -17.89
CA LYS A 231 -25.85 -24.26 -18.20
C LYS A 231 -26.67 -25.50 -18.56
N TYR A 232 -27.80 -25.74 -17.89
CA TYR A 232 -28.71 -26.83 -18.23
C TYR A 232 -29.29 -26.67 -19.64
N ASP A 233 -29.76 -25.48 -19.99
CA ASP A 233 -30.30 -25.20 -21.33
C ASP A 233 -29.21 -25.34 -22.41
N LEU A 234 -28.01 -24.81 -22.17
CA LEU A 234 -26.86 -24.94 -23.08
C LEU A 234 -26.43 -26.40 -23.25
N ARG A 235 -26.53 -27.22 -22.19
CA ARG A 235 -26.23 -28.66 -22.24
C ARG A 235 -27.24 -29.41 -23.12
N LEU A 236 -28.53 -29.06 -23.05
CA LEU A 236 -29.57 -29.70 -23.86
C LEU A 236 -29.38 -29.48 -25.36
N ILE A 237 -28.82 -28.33 -25.75
CA ILE A 237 -28.51 -28.01 -27.15
C ILE A 237 -27.04 -28.28 -27.51
N HIS A 238 -26.28 -28.92 -26.61
CA HIS A 238 -24.88 -29.28 -26.80
C HIS A 238 -23.94 -28.11 -27.15
N LEU A 239 -24.23 -26.89 -26.69
CA LEU A 239 -23.34 -25.73 -26.81
C LEU A 239 -22.39 -25.56 -25.62
N TRP A 240 -22.66 -26.28 -24.54
CA TRP A 240 -21.78 -26.46 -23.39
C TRP A 240 -21.85 -27.92 -22.94
N ASN A 241 -20.72 -28.49 -22.52
CA ASN A 241 -20.68 -29.85 -21.99
C ASN A 241 -19.64 -29.96 -20.88
N ARG A 242 -19.82 -30.94 -19.99
CA ARG A 242 -18.97 -31.14 -18.82
C ARG A 242 -18.72 -32.61 -18.55
N SER A 243 -17.52 -32.94 -18.10
CA SER A 243 -17.19 -34.27 -17.59
C SER A 243 -17.82 -34.53 -16.21
N ASP A 244 -17.80 -35.81 -15.82
CA ASP A 244 -17.82 -36.18 -14.40
C ASP A 244 -16.43 -35.95 -13.79
N GLY A 245 -16.24 -36.25 -12.50
CA GLY A 245 -14.94 -36.17 -11.85
C GLY A 245 -13.93 -37.13 -12.49
N LEU A 246 -12.83 -36.59 -13.00
CA LEU A 246 -11.79 -37.36 -13.69
C LEU A 246 -10.53 -37.44 -12.82
N PRO A 247 -10.06 -38.64 -12.44
CA PRO A 247 -8.76 -38.77 -11.80
C PRO A 247 -7.62 -38.57 -12.80
N VAL A 248 -6.42 -38.30 -12.28
CA VAL A 248 -5.19 -38.15 -13.06
C VAL A 248 -4.97 -39.38 -13.97
N GLN A 249 -4.50 -39.13 -15.19
CA GLN A 249 -4.36 -40.08 -16.31
C GLN A 249 -5.67 -40.61 -16.91
N SER A 250 -6.83 -40.08 -16.51
CA SER A 250 -8.10 -40.46 -17.14
C SER A 250 -8.28 -39.78 -18.49
N PRO A 251 -8.71 -40.52 -19.52
CA PRO A 251 -9.09 -39.93 -20.80
C PRO A 251 -10.41 -39.16 -20.65
N LEU A 252 -10.54 -38.08 -21.42
CA LEU A 252 -11.77 -37.31 -21.54
C LEU A 252 -12.21 -37.22 -23.00
N SER A 253 -13.52 -37.15 -23.22
CA SER A 253 -14.12 -36.89 -24.53
C SER A 253 -15.42 -36.13 -24.33
N LEU A 254 -15.45 -34.86 -24.75
CA LEU A 254 -16.62 -33.99 -24.60
C LEU A 254 -17.07 -33.47 -25.96
N GLY A 255 -18.32 -33.79 -26.31
CA GLY A 255 -18.93 -33.40 -27.57
C GLY A 255 -19.68 -32.07 -27.48
N LEU A 256 -19.52 -31.22 -28.49
CA LEU A 256 -20.31 -30.02 -28.74
C LEU A 256 -21.00 -30.12 -30.11
N SER A 257 -22.27 -29.72 -30.21
CA SER A 257 -22.97 -29.68 -31.49
C SER A 257 -22.66 -28.40 -32.23
N VAL A 258 -22.31 -28.52 -33.52
CA VAL A 258 -22.19 -27.38 -34.43
C VAL A 258 -23.44 -27.16 -35.27
N GLU A 259 -24.46 -28.01 -35.15
CA GLU A 259 -25.67 -27.96 -35.98
C GLU A 259 -26.35 -26.57 -35.91
N SER A 260 -26.49 -26.03 -34.70
CA SER A 260 -27.08 -24.71 -34.46
C SER A 260 -26.18 -23.54 -34.89
N LEU A 261 -24.91 -23.82 -35.18
CA LEU A 261 -23.92 -22.84 -35.64
C LEU A 261 -23.81 -22.81 -37.17
N ARG A 262 -24.41 -23.78 -37.88
CA ARG A 262 -24.36 -23.84 -39.34
C ARG A 262 -25.22 -22.74 -39.96
N GLY A 263 -24.62 -21.99 -40.87
CA GLY A 263 -25.25 -20.90 -41.60
C GLY A 263 -25.03 -21.01 -43.11
N ASN A 264 -25.48 -19.99 -43.85
CA ASN A 264 -25.29 -19.87 -45.30
C ASN A 264 -23.89 -19.34 -45.68
N ILE A 265 -23.05 -18.99 -44.70
CA ILE A 265 -21.68 -18.53 -44.86
C ILE A 265 -20.75 -19.37 -43.98
N THR A 266 -19.52 -19.57 -44.43
CA THR A 266 -18.47 -20.20 -43.62
C THR A 266 -18.04 -19.24 -42.51
N MET A 267 -18.05 -19.73 -41.27
CA MET A 267 -17.62 -18.99 -40.08
C MET A 267 -16.62 -19.81 -39.27
N SER A 268 -15.67 -19.13 -38.63
CA SER A 268 -14.75 -19.74 -37.67
C SER A 268 -15.32 -19.67 -36.26
N TYR A 269 -15.22 -20.76 -35.52
CA TYR A 269 -15.60 -20.83 -34.12
C TYR A 269 -14.42 -21.26 -33.26
N THR A 270 -14.32 -20.67 -32.07
CA THR A 270 -13.33 -21.05 -31.05
C THR A 270 -14.02 -21.96 -30.04
N VAL A 271 -13.37 -23.07 -29.69
CA VAL A 271 -13.77 -23.92 -28.57
C VAL A 271 -12.92 -23.55 -27.37
N TYR A 272 -13.58 -23.18 -26.28
CA TYR A 272 -12.95 -22.92 -24.99
C TYR A 272 -13.02 -24.17 -24.15
N VAL A 273 -11.96 -24.42 -23.39
CA VAL A 273 -11.83 -25.55 -22.46
C VAL A 273 -11.40 -24.99 -21.12
N GLN A 274 -12.08 -25.39 -20.04
CA GLN A 274 -11.74 -25.00 -18.67
C GLN A 274 -11.66 -26.24 -17.79
N ALA A 275 -10.58 -26.32 -17.01
CA ALA A 275 -10.45 -27.28 -15.92
C ALA A 275 -10.78 -26.59 -14.60
N TYR A 276 -11.42 -27.31 -13.68
CA TYR A 276 -11.71 -26.82 -12.34
C TYR A 276 -11.76 -27.98 -11.34
N VAL A 277 -11.64 -27.67 -10.06
CA VAL A 277 -11.81 -28.65 -8.97
C VAL A 277 -12.87 -28.18 -7.98
N TYR A 278 -13.35 -29.09 -7.14
CA TYR A 278 -14.13 -28.71 -5.96
C TYR A 278 -13.21 -28.70 -4.73
N ASP A 279 -13.31 -27.66 -3.92
CA ASP A 279 -12.64 -27.60 -2.64
C ASP A 279 -13.30 -28.54 -1.60
N ALA A 280 -12.75 -28.59 -0.38
CA ALA A 280 -13.31 -29.40 0.71
C ALA A 280 -14.72 -28.95 1.18
N GLN A 281 -15.22 -27.81 0.69
CA GLN A 281 -16.55 -27.25 0.96
C GLN A 281 -17.49 -27.35 -0.26
N ASP A 282 -17.13 -28.15 -1.27
CA ASP A 282 -17.84 -28.30 -2.55
C ASP A 282 -18.00 -26.99 -3.36
N GLN A 283 -17.12 -26.01 -3.14
CA GLN A 283 -17.05 -24.80 -3.95
C GLN A 283 -16.12 -25.01 -5.14
N ARG A 284 -16.54 -24.52 -6.31
CA ARG A 284 -15.75 -24.54 -7.54
C ARG A 284 -14.56 -23.59 -7.38
N SER A 285 -13.35 -24.11 -7.58
CA SER A 285 -12.10 -23.35 -7.65
C SER A 285 -11.45 -23.48 -9.02
#